data_AF-A0A958G059-F1
#
_entry.id   AF-A0A958G059-F1
#
_cell.length_a   1.000
_cell.length_b   1.000
_cell.length_c   1.000
_cell.angle_alpha   90.00
_cell.angle_beta   90.00
_cell.angle_gamma   90.00
#
_symmetry.space_group_name_H-M   'P 1'
#
loop_
_entity.id
_entity.type
_entity.pdbx_description
1 polymer ?
#
loop_
_entity_poly.entity_id
_entity_poly.type
_entity_poly.pdbx_seq_one_letter_code
_entity_poly.pdbx_strand_id
1 'polypeptide(L)'
;NASDSGVKSDLEDQLKEADYYPLPSTYSTGTPSVTSSAKVGQVADNVTVTQTITYSMYGVKEKDLKKVVNNEIESGIDTNEQAILDDGISTATFTVASTSSTGAQVSMQGKATVGPKLDIAGIREDAIGKQAPEIKAMFNDNPDVTDVNVKFSPFWVNRVPNDTKKVTVKIATPKAANSDSSNDQ
;
A
#
# COMPACT_ATOMS: atom_id res chain seq x y z
N ASN A 1 -22.25 20.11 13.75
CA ASN A 1 -22.15 18.65 13.70
C ASN A 1 -21.11 18.25 12.68
N ALA A 2 -19.84 18.16 13.09
CA ALA A 2 -18.91 17.34 12.33
C ALA A 2 -19.41 15.90 12.48
N SER A 3 -19.76 15.24 11.38
CA SER A 3 -20.03 13.81 11.44
C SER A 3 -18.75 13.11 11.88
N ASP A 4 -18.87 12.09 12.73
CA ASP A 4 -17.74 11.29 13.23
C ASP A 4 -16.82 10.78 12.10
N SER A 5 -17.41 10.54 10.91
CA SER A 5 -16.70 10.21 9.68
C SER A 5 -15.79 11.33 9.14
N GLY A 6 -16.19 12.60 9.29
CA GLY A 6 -15.40 13.75 8.84
C GLY A 6 -14.14 13.92 9.67
N VAL A 7 -14.28 13.86 10.99
CA VAL A 7 -13.14 13.95 11.92
C VAL A 7 -12.15 12.80 11.70
N LYS A 8 -12.66 11.59 11.45
CA LYS A 8 -11.82 10.45 11.12
C LYS A 8 -11.01 10.68 9.84
N SER A 9 -11.64 11.17 8.77
CA SER A 9 -10.94 11.50 7.51
C SER A 9 -9.89 12.58 7.72
N ASP A 10 -10.21 13.64 8.46
CA ASP A 10 -9.27 14.73 8.74
C ASP A 10 -8.02 14.23 9.49
N LEU A 11 -8.18 13.29 10.45
CA LEU A 11 -7.06 12.66 11.14
C LEU A 11 -6.22 11.78 10.22
N GLU A 12 -6.84 11.03 9.31
CA GLU A 12 -6.09 10.24 8.32
C GLU A 12 -5.25 11.13 7.41
N ASP A 13 -5.81 12.26 6.97
CA ASP A 13 -5.11 13.18 6.08
C ASP A 13 -3.98 13.93 6.80
N GLN A 14 -4.18 14.36 8.05
CA GLN A 14 -3.12 14.93 8.88
C GLN A 14 -1.95 13.96 9.11
N LEU A 15 -2.24 12.66 9.30
CA LEU A 15 -1.19 11.65 9.45
C LEU A 15 -0.41 11.46 8.15
N LYS A 16 -1.10 11.38 7.00
CA LYS A 16 -0.46 11.27 5.68
C LYS A 16 0.41 12.50 5.38
N GLU A 17 -0.08 13.70 5.66
CA GLU A 17 0.68 14.96 5.50
C GLU A 17 1.95 15.00 6.36
N ALA A 18 1.98 14.23 7.45
CA ALA A 18 3.13 14.10 8.34
C ALA A 18 4.00 12.85 8.05
N ASP A 19 3.84 12.19 6.89
CA ASP A 19 4.55 10.97 6.49
C ASP A 19 4.29 9.73 7.38
N TYR A 20 3.10 9.68 7.98
CA TYR A 20 2.60 8.51 8.70
C TYR A 20 1.56 7.75 7.87
N TYR A 21 1.68 6.43 7.87
CA TYR A 21 0.61 5.53 7.47
C TYR A 21 -0.47 5.52 8.57
N PRO A 22 -1.68 6.01 8.30
CA PRO A 22 -2.74 6.03 9.31
C PRO A 22 -3.20 4.62 9.64
N LEU A 23 -3.60 4.40 10.90
CA LEU A 23 -4.19 3.14 11.36
C LEU A 23 -5.65 3.39 11.78
N PRO A 24 -6.62 3.39 10.83
CA PRO A 24 -8.01 3.74 11.11
C PRO A 24 -8.68 2.84 12.16
N SER A 25 -8.17 1.63 12.39
CA SER A 25 -8.64 0.71 13.43
C SER A 25 -8.28 1.16 14.85
N THR A 26 -7.39 2.15 14.99
CA THR A 26 -7.01 2.76 16.27
C THR A 26 -7.78 4.03 16.59
N TYR A 27 -8.71 4.44 15.73
CA TYR A 27 -9.56 5.60 15.95
C TYR A 27 -10.32 5.48 17.27
N SER A 28 -10.24 6.51 18.10
CA SER A 28 -10.89 6.55 19.42
C SER A 28 -11.45 7.93 19.70
N THR A 29 -12.56 7.94 20.45
CA THR A 29 -13.26 9.15 20.89
C THR A 29 -13.14 9.29 22.41
N GLY A 30 -12.68 10.45 22.85
CA GLY A 30 -12.55 10.79 24.26
C GLY A 30 -13.90 11.13 24.90
N THR A 31 -13.94 11.14 26.22
CA THR A 31 -15.12 11.58 26.97
C THR A 31 -15.33 13.08 26.80
N PRO A 32 -16.58 13.55 26.56
CA PRO A 32 -16.86 14.98 26.45
C PRO A 32 -16.54 15.72 27.75
N SER A 33 -15.71 16.75 27.66
CA SER A 33 -15.49 17.70 28.76
C SER A 33 -16.44 18.88 28.60
N VAL A 34 -17.24 19.17 29.62
CA VAL A 34 -18.23 20.26 29.61
C VAL A 34 -17.82 21.34 30.60
N THR A 35 -17.76 22.57 30.12
CA THR A 35 -17.51 23.77 30.95
C THR A 35 -18.60 24.79 30.73
N SER A 36 -18.93 25.56 31.78
CA SER A 36 -19.93 26.63 31.74
C SER A 36 -19.27 27.95 32.14
N SER A 37 -19.58 29.02 31.41
CA SER A 37 -19.09 30.37 31.71
C SER A 37 -19.66 30.95 33.01
N ALA A 38 -20.76 30.38 33.53
CA ALA A 38 -21.39 30.77 34.78
C ALA A 38 -21.49 29.57 35.75
N LYS A 39 -21.28 29.84 37.05
CA LYS A 39 -21.44 28.85 38.12
C LYS A 39 -22.88 28.81 38.64
N VAL A 40 -23.28 27.70 39.25
CA VAL A 40 -24.59 27.57 39.89
C VAL A 40 -24.78 28.68 40.93
N GLY A 41 -25.88 29.43 40.83
CA GLY A 41 -26.21 30.54 41.72
C GLY A 41 -25.65 31.91 41.29
N GLN A 42 -24.92 31.99 40.18
CA GLN A 42 -24.41 33.26 39.66
C GLN A 42 -25.41 33.87 38.67
N VAL A 43 -25.78 35.14 38.87
CA VAL A 43 -26.55 35.90 37.87
C VAL A 43 -25.60 36.29 36.74
N ALA A 44 -25.93 35.91 35.51
CA ALA A 44 -25.20 36.26 34.31
C ALA A 44 -26.19 36.63 33.21
N ASP A 45 -25.90 37.70 32.47
CA ASP A 45 -26.76 38.16 31.36
C ASP A 45 -26.79 37.16 30.20
N ASN A 46 -25.70 36.39 30.01
CA ASN A 46 -25.58 35.31 29.03
C ASN A 46 -24.73 34.16 29.60
N VAL A 47 -25.06 32.92 29.25
CA VAL A 47 -24.32 31.72 29.65
C VAL A 47 -23.84 30.98 28.40
N THR A 48 -22.54 30.68 28.33
CA THR A 48 -21.93 29.86 27.30
C THR A 48 -21.55 28.51 27.89
N VAL A 49 -22.02 27.44 27.26
CA VAL A 49 -21.61 26.07 27.56
C VAL A 49 -20.67 25.60 26.46
N THR A 50 -19.46 25.21 26.84
CA THR A 50 -18.47 24.67 25.92
C THR A 50 -18.31 23.18 26.19
N GLN A 51 -18.54 22.38 25.15
CA GLN A 51 -18.26 20.94 25.16
C GLN A 51 -17.09 20.65 24.23
N THR A 52 -16.06 19.97 24.75
CA THR A 52 -14.88 19.55 23.99
C THR A 52 -14.82 18.04 23.94
N ILE A 53 -14.69 17.48 22.74
CA ILE A 53 -14.50 16.05 22.50
C ILE A 53 -13.13 15.90 21.84
N THR A 54 -12.27 15.07 22.43
CA THR A 54 -10.93 14.79 21.87
C THR A 54 -11.01 13.54 21.01
N TYR A 55 -10.48 13.60 19.79
CA TYR A 55 -10.40 12.46 18.87
C TYR A 55 -8.93 12.09 18.67
N SER A 56 -8.63 10.80 18.56
CA SER A 56 -7.26 10.32 18.39
C SER A 56 -7.19 9.16 17.40
N MET A 57 -6.09 9.10 16.64
CA MET A 57 -5.73 8.00 15.77
C MET A 57 -4.21 7.82 15.81
N TYR A 58 -3.73 6.59 15.88
CA TYR A 58 -2.31 6.30 15.72
C TYR A 58 -1.94 6.22 14.23
N GLY A 59 -0.73 6.67 13.92
CA GLY A 59 -0.07 6.41 12.65
C GLY A 59 1.31 5.80 12.91
N VAL A 60 1.81 5.07 11.93
CA VAL A 60 3.17 4.54 11.92
C VAL A 60 3.97 5.22 10.81
N LYS A 61 5.23 5.56 11.05
CA LYS A 61 6.08 6.15 10.01
C LYS A 61 6.11 5.21 8.81
N GLU A 62 5.72 5.70 7.63
CA GLU A 62 5.53 4.84 6.47
C GLU A 62 6.83 4.11 6.08
N LYS A 63 7.95 4.83 6.14
CA LYS A 63 9.29 4.27 5.89
C LYS A 63 9.65 3.12 6.83
N ASP A 64 9.30 3.25 8.11
CA ASP A 64 9.64 2.24 9.12
C ASP A 64 8.73 1.02 8.98
N LEU A 65 7.44 1.23 8.74
CA LEU A 65 6.49 0.16 8.41
C LEU A 65 6.98 -0.64 7.21
N LYS A 66 7.31 0.05 6.11
CA LYS A 66 7.81 -0.58 4.89
C LYS A 66 9.09 -1.37 5.13
N LYS A 67 10.01 -0.82 5.92
CA LYS A 67 11.25 -1.53 6.27
C LYS A 67 10.97 -2.81 7.06
N VAL A 68 10.09 -2.77 8.06
CA VAL A 68 9.74 -3.95 8.86
C VAL A 68 9.08 -5.02 7.99
N VAL A 69 8.11 -4.63 7.16
CA VAL A 69 7.39 -5.56 6.27
C VAL A 69 8.32 -6.16 5.21
N ASN A 70 9.15 -5.34 4.56
CA ASN A 70 10.08 -5.82 3.55
C ASN A 70 11.11 -6.78 4.14
N ASN A 71 11.66 -6.49 5.33
CA ASN A 71 12.60 -7.38 6.00
C ASN A 71 11.99 -8.77 6.26
N GLU A 72 10.71 -8.81 6.68
CA GLU A 72 10.00 -10.06 6.91
C GLU A 72 9.82 -10.84 5.60
N ILE A 73 9.39 -10.17 4.52
CA ILE A 73 9.23 -10.79 3.20
C ILE A 73 10.57 -11.30 2.65
N GLU A 74 11.63 -10.48 2.73
CA GLU A 74 12.98 -10.80 2.26
C GLU A 74 13.58 -12.00 3.00
N SER A 75 13.20 -12.24 4.26
CA SER A 75 13.65 -13.42 5.00
C SER A 75 13.12 -14.75 4.45
N GLY A 76 12.03 -14.71 3.67
CA GLY A 76 11.36 -15.88 3.10
C GLY A 76 11.65 -16.14 1.63
N ILE A 77 12.51 -15.35 0.97
CA ILE A 77 12.75 -15.42 -0.48
C ILE A 77 14.24 -15.35 -0.82
N ASP A 78 14.63 -15.77 -2.03
CA ASP A 78 16.00 -15.58 -2.51
C ASP A 78 16.15 -14.17 -3.12
N THR A 79 16.69 -13.22 -2.36
CA THR A 79 16.85 -11.82 -2.80
C THR A 79 17.84 -11.61 -3.97
N ASN A 80 18.57 -12.65 -4.38
CA ASN A 80 19.39 -12.62 -5.59
C ASN A 80 18.56 -12.83 -6.85
N GLU A 81 17.59 -13.74 -6.79
CA GLU A 81 16.75 -14.14 -7.93
C GLU A 81 15.35 -13.49 -7.90
N GLN A 82 14.88 -13.09 -6.72
CA GLN A 82 13.52 -12.63 -6.46
C GLN A 82 13.51 -11.21 -5.89
N ALA A 83 12.42 -10.48 -6.15
CA ALA A 83 12.19 -9.13 -5.66
C ALA A 83 10.73 -8.94 -5.25
N ILE A 84 10.52 -8.05 -4.27
CA ILE A 84 9.19 -7.62 -3.85
C ILE A 84 8.58 -6.75 -4.96
N LEU A 85 7.47 -7.21 -5.55
CA LEU A 85 6.70 -6.45 -6.54
C LEU A 85 5.60 -5.61 -5.87
N ASP A 86 5.04 -6.13 -4.78
CA ASP A 86 4.04 -5.46 -3.93
C ASP A 86 4.25 -5.93 -2.48
N ASP A 87 4.41 -4.99 -1.55
CA ASP A 87 4.59 -5.29 -0.11
C ASP A 87 3.26 -5.59 0.61
N GLY A 88 2.13 -5.38 -0.06
CA GLY A 88 0.79 -5.69 0.44
C GLY A 88 0.29 -4.71 1.51
N ILE A 89 1.06 -3.67 1.86
CA ILE A 89 0.72 -2.75 2.96
C ILE A 89 -0.60 -2.03 2.67
N SER A 90 -0.81 -1.57 1.44
CA SER A 90 -1.99 -0.79 1.04
C SER A 90 -3.31 -1.57 1.11
N THR A 91 -3.25 -2.91 1.14
CA THR A 91 -4.42 -3.79 1.23
C THR A 91 -4.46 -4.58 2.54
N ALA A 92 -3.50 -4.34 3.44
CA ALA A 92 -3.40 -5.05 4.69
C ALA A 92 -4.54 -4.67 5.65
N THR A 93 -4.97 -5.65 6.43
CA THR A 93 -5.89 -5.47 7.54
C THR A 93 -5.09 -5.28 8.82
N PHE A 94 -5.44 -4.25 9.58
CA PHE A 94 -4.80 -3.92 10.86
C PHE A 94 -5.79 -4.13 12.01
N THR A 95 -5.50 -5.09 12.89
CA THR A 95 -6.34 -5.42 14.05
C THR A 95 -5.67 -4.93 15.33
N VAL A 96 -6.38 -4.11 16.10
CA VAL A 96 -5.88 -3.56 17.36
C VAL A 96 -6.12 -4.56 18.49
N ALA A 97 -5.05 -4.97 19.16
CA ALA A 97 -5.12 -5.83 20.34
C ALA A 97 -5.28 -5.03 21.63
N SER A 98 -4.56 -3.89 21.74
CA SER A 98 -4.66 -2.98 22.88
C SER A 98 -4.20 -1.57 22.51
N THR A 99 -4.67 -0.58 23.26
CA THR A 99 -4.27 0.82 23.15
C THR A 99 -3.93 1.38 24.52
N SER A 100 -3.03 2.35 24.57
CA SER A 100 -2.68 3.14 25.75
C SER A 100 -2.65 4.62 25.39
N SER A 101 -2.23 5.48 26.32
CA SER A 101 -2.03 6.91 26.06
C SER A 101 -0.82 7.22 25.18
N THR A 102 0.11 6.28 24.99
CA THR A 102 1.38 6.50 24.28
C THR A 102 1.66 5.49 23.16
N GLY A 103 0.78 4.51 22.94
CA GLY A 103 0.95 3.54 21.87
C GLY A 103 -0.24 2.60 21.68
N ALA A 104 -0.12 1.72 20.70
CA ALA A 104 -1.07 0.65 20.42
C ALA A 104 -0.33 -0.62 20.04
N GLN A 105 -0.86 -1.77 20.44
CA GLN A 105 -0.46 -3.06 19.93
C GLN A 105 -1.38 -3.43 18.77
N VAL A 106 -0.80 -3.59 17.58
CA VAL A 106 -1.54 -3.82 16.34
C VAL A 106 -0.97 -5.05 15.63
N SER A 107 -1.84 -5.93 15.18
CA SER A 107 -1.52 -7.03 14.29
C SER A 107 -1.82 -6.64 12.85
N MET A 108 -0.89 -6.91 11.93
CA MET A 108 -1.05 -6.67 10.49
C MET A 108 -1.20 -8.01 9.78
N GLN A 109 -2.20 -8.13 8.91
CA GLN A 109 -2.35 -9.25 8.01
C GLN A 109 -2.47 -8.73 6.58
N GLY A 110 -1.58 -9.17 5.69
CA GLY A 110 -1.57 -8.77 4.29
C GLY A 110 -1.04 -9.88 3.39
N LYS A 111 -1.14 -9.69 2.08
CA LYS A 111 -0.54 -10.57 1.08
C LYS A 111 0.46 -9.76 0.26
N ALA A 112 1.72 -10.13 0.34
CA ALA A 112 2.76 -9.59 -0.52
C ALA A 112 2.82 -10.36 -1.85
N THR A 113 3.26 -9.69 -2.90
CA THR A 113 3.55 -10.30 -4.20
C THR A 113 5.05 -10.23 -4.47
N VAL A 114 5.66 -11.39 -4.66
CA VAL A 114 7.07 -11.55 -5.02
C VAL A 114 7.16 -12.13 -6.43
N GLY A 115 8.19 -11.74 -7.18
CA GLY A 115 8.46 -12.27 -8.50
C GLY A 115 9.95 -12.18 -8.85
N PRO A 116 10.33 -12.50 -10.09
CA PRO A 116 11.72 -12.48 -10.51
C PRO A 116 12.31 -11.08 -10.41
N LYS A 117 13.58 -11.02 -10.01
CA LYS A 117 14.38 -9.81 -10.04
C LYS A 117 14.80 -9.52 -11.47
N LEU A 118 14.11 -8.56 -12.10
CA LEU A 118 14.33 -8.19 -13.49
C LEU A 118 15.00 -6.81 -13.59
N ASP A 119 16.16 -6.75 -14.26
CA ASP A 119 16.77 -5.47 -14.63
C ASP A 119 16.02 -4.86 -15.81
N ILE A 120 15.06 -3.99 -15.49
CA ILE A 120 14.23 -3.33 -16.49
C ILE A 120 15.04 -2.43 -17.43
N ALA A 121 16.13 -1.82 -16.96
CA ALA A 121 16.96 -0.98 -17.81
C ALA A 121 17.74 -1.85 -18.81
N GLY A 122 18.39 -2.91 -18.33
CA GLY A 122 19.07 -3.90 -19.17
C GLY A 122 18.14 -4.55 -20.19
N ILE A 123 16.95 -4.98 -19.76
CA ILE A 123 15.93 -5.56 -20.66
C ILE A 123 15.56 -4.59 -21.80
N ARG A 124 15.41 -3.29 -21.53
CA ARG A 124 15.10 -2.31 -22.58
C ARG A 124 16.22 -2.19 -23.60
N GLU A 125 17.46 -2.11 -23.15
CA GLU A 125 18.63 -2.00 -24.02
C GLU A 125 18.80 -3.28 -24.86
N ASP A 126 18.71 -4.45 -24.23
CA ASP A 126 18.85 -5.74 -24.91
C ASP A 126 17.73 -6.04 -25.90
N ALA A 127 16.55 -5.43 -25.73
CA ALA A 127 15.42 -5.59 -26.62
C ALA A 127 15.55 -4.78 -27.92
N ILE A 128 16.43 -3.77 -27.99
CA ILE A 128 16.57 -2.87 -29.15
C ILE A 128 16.82 -3.67 -30.44
N GLY A 129 16.07 -3.34 -31.50
CA GLY A 129 16.18 -3.98 -32.82
C GLY A 129 15.63 -5.41 -32.92
N LYS A 130 15.32 -6.05 -31.78
CA LYS A 130 14.79 -7.42 -31.71
C LYS A 130 13.32 -7.48 -32.14
N GLN A 131 12.95 -8.63 -32.67
CA GLN A 131 11.57 -9.03 -32.92
C GLN A 131 10.97 -9.71 -31.70
N ALA A 132 9.64 -9.82 -31.65
CA ALA A 132 8.95 -10.44 -30.53
C ALA A 132 9.48 -11.85 -30.15
N PRO A 133 9.77 -12.79 -31.08
CA PRO A 133 10.31 -14.10 -30.72
C PRO A 133 11.69 -14.03 -30.05
N GLU A 134 12.55 -13.11 -30.50
CA GLU A 134 13.90 -12.92 -29.95
C GLU A 134 13.84 -12.35 -28.51
N ILE A 135 12.87 -11.46 -28.25
CA ILE A 135 12.63 -10.93 -26.90
C ILE A 135 12.11 -12.02 -25.98
N LYS A 136 11.16 -12.84 -26.44
CA LYS A 136 10.65 -13.97 -25.65
C LYS A 136 11.77 -14.95 -25.27
N ALA A 137 12.65 -15.24 -26.23
CA ALA A 137 13.77 -16.16 -26.03
C ALA A 137 14.75 -15.70 -24.93
N MET A 138 14.87 -14.39 -24.68
CA MET A 138 15.72 -13.85 -23.60
C MET A 138 15.30 -14.31 -22.20
N PHE A 139 14.04 -14.72 -22.02
CA PHE A 139 13.49 -15.10 -20.72
C PHE A 139 13.26 -16.61 -20.57
N ASN A 140 13.58 -17.42 -21.61
CA ASN A 140 13.36 -18.86 -21.57
C ASN A 140 14.10 -19.57 -20.42
N ASP A 141 15.25 -19.03 -20.02
CA ASP A 141 16.08 -19.59 -18.96
C ASP A 141 15.72 -19.05 -17.57
N ASN A 142 14.74 -18.14 -17.47
CA ASN A 142 14.25 -17.63 -16.18
C ASN A 142 12.99 -18.41 -15.75
N PRO A 143 13.10 -19.35 -14.79
CA PRO A 143 11.99 -20.21 -14.40
C PRO A 143 10.81 -19.45 -13.76
N ASP A 144 11.06 -18.24 -13.26
CA ASP A 144 10.06 -17.38 -12.62
C ASP A 144 9.31 -16.50 -13.63
N VAL A 145 9.71 -16.48 -14.91
CA VAL A 145 9.01 -15.79 -15.99
C VAL A 145 8.08 -16.77 -16.71
N THR A 146 6.78 -16.62 -16.51
CA THR A 146 5.77 -17.55 -17.04
C THR A 146 5.21 -17.16 -18.41
N ASP A 147 5.17 -15.87 -18.74
CA ASP A 147 4.75 -15.37 -20.05
C ASP A 147 5.42 -14.04 -20.39
N VAL A 148 5.67 -13.82 -21.68
CA VAL A 148 6.22 -12.57 -22.22
C VAL A 148 5.35 -12.09 -23.36
N ASN A 149 4.65 -10.98 -23.14
CA ASN A 149 3.79 -10.35 -24.13
C ASN A 149 4.46 -9.11 -24.74
N VAL A 150 4.72 -9.16 -26.05
CA VAL A 150 5.34 -8.06 -26.80
C VAL A 150 4.29 -7.42 -27.71
N LYS A 151 4.09 -6.12 -27.54
CA LYS A 151 3.17 -5.32 -28.36
C LYS A 151 3.94 -4.22 -29.09
N PHE A 152 3.80 -4.17 -30.40
CA PHE A 152 4.35 -3.08 -31.22
C PHE A 152 3.27 -2.05 -31.52
N SER A 153 3.66 -0.78 -31.47
CA SER A 153 2.82 0.33 -31.90
C SER A 153 3.68 1.33 -32.69
N PRO A 154 3.23 1.78 -33.88
CA PRO A 154 1.98 1.39 -34.54
C PRO A 154 2.02 -0.03 -35.15
N PHE A 155 0.88 -0.54 -35.64
CA PHE A 155 0.71 -1.95 -36.02
C PHE A 155 1.64 -2.43 -37.16
N TRP A 156 2.21 -1.51 -37.95
CA TRP A 156 3.15 -1.83 -39.03
C TRP A 156 4.59 -2.04 -38.54
N VAL A 157 4.88 -1.75 -37.26
CA VAL A 157 6.21 -1.95 -36.66
C VAL A 157 6.35 -3.41 -36.24
N ASN A 158 7.47 -4.04 -36.63
CA ASN A 158 7.76 -5.44 -36.33
C ASN A 158 9.05 -5.66 -35.54
N ARG A 159 9.74 -4.58 -35.16
CA ARG A 159 11.00 -4.57 -34.39
C ARG A 159 10.98 -3.45 -33.37
N VAL A 160 11.71 -3.65 -32.27
CA VAL A 160 11.89 -2.61 -31.26
C VAL A 160 12.66 -1.43 -31.86
N PRO A 161 12.17 -0.17 -31.72
CA PRO A 161 12.88 1.02 -32.18
C PRO A 161 14.26 1.17 -31.52
N ASN A 162 15.21 1.83 -32.19
CA ASN A 162 16.56 2.13 -31.66
C ASN A 162 16.60 3.25 -30.60
N ASP A 163 15.56 3.36 -29.77
CA ASP A 163 15.43 4.37 -28.72
C ASP A 163 14.73 3.75 -27.51
N THR A 164 15.47 3.52 -26.42
CA THR A 164 14.94 2.91 -25.19
C THR A 164 13.85 3.73 -24.53
N LYS A 165 13.76 5.04 -24.80
CA LYS A 165 12.65 5.88 -24.32
C LYS A 165 11.30 5.50 -24.92
N LYS A 166 11.30 4.78 -26.04
CA LYS A 166 10.09 4.27 -26.70
C LYS A 166 9.73 2.85 -26.24
N VAL A 167 10.51 2.26 -25.34
CA VAL A 167 10.31 0.89 -24.84
C VAL A 167 9.74 0.95 -23.43
N THR A 168 8.50 0.48 -23.27
CA THR A 168 7.87 0.33 -21.96
C THR A 168 7.88 -1.14 -21.56
N VAL A 169 8.47 -1.44 -20.40
CA VAL A 169 8.48 -2.78 -19.80
C VAL A 169 7.61 -2.71 -18.56
N LYS A 170 6.68 -3.67 -18.43
CA LYS A 170 5.82 -3.82 -17.27
C LYS A 170 5.96 -5.24 -16.75
N ILE A 171 6.21 -5.37 -15.45
CA ILE A 171 6.15 -6.65 -14.77
C ILE A 171 4.68 -6.85 -14.37
N ALA A 172 4.04 -7.89 -14.90
CA ALA A 172 2.70 -8.26 -14.47
C ALA A 172 2.81 -9.05 -13.18
N THR A 173 1.92 -8.79 -12.22
CA THR A 173 1.77 -9.66 -11.06
C THR A 173 1.19 -11.00 -11.53
N PRO A 174 1.62 -12.13 -10.96
CA PRO A 174 1.03 -13.42 -11.27
C PRO A 174 -0.47 -13.36 -10.98
N LYS A 175 -1.28 -13.65 -11.99
CA LYS A 175 -2.72 -13.86 -11.78
C LYS A 175 -2.83 -15.10 -10.90
N ALA A 176 -3.37 -14.94 -9.68
CA ALA A 176 -3.71 -16.09 -8.86
C ALA A 176 -4.51 -17.06 -9.73
N ALA A 177 -4.03 -18.30 -9.86
CA ALA A 177 -4.81 -19.32 -10.53
C ALA A 177 -6.14 -19.41 -9.80
N ASN A 178 -7.26 -19.12 -10.49
CA ASN A 178 -8.57 -19.44 -9.95
C ASN A 178 -8.56 -20.95 -9.69
N SER A 179 -8.46 -21.35 -8.42
CA SER A 179 -8.79 -22.69 -7.99
C SER A 179 -10.32 -22.82 -7.98
N ASP A 180 -10.95 -22.66 -9.14
CA ASP A 180 -12.30 -23.20 -9.35
C ASP A 180 -12.14 -24.68 -9.64
N SER A 181 -11.75 -25.44 -8.61
CA SER A 181 -12.03 -26.86 -8.54
C SER A 181 -13.54 -27.01 -8.26
N SER A 182 -14.34 -26.82 -9.31
CA SER A 182 -15.69 -27.40 -9.35
C SER A 182 -15.51 -28.91 -9.58
N ASN A 183 -15.26 -29.61 -8.49
CA ASN A 183 -15.43 -31.04 -8.40
C ASN A 183 -16.71 -31.27 -7.61
N ASP A 184 -17.81 -31.48 -8.30
CA ASP A 184 -18.80 -32.47 -7.88
C ASP A 184 -19.61 -32.94 -9.09
N GLN A 185 -19.93 -34.23 -9.02
CA GLN A 185 -20.39 -35.13 -10.07
C GLN A 185 -21.78 -34.83 -10.62
#